data_AF-A0A9X2EQZ1-F1
#
_entry.id   AF-A0A9X2EQZ1-F1
#
_cell.length_a   1.000
_cell.length_b   1.000
_cell.length_c   1.000
_cell.angle_alpha   90.00
_cell.angle_beta   90.00
_cell.angle_gamma   90.00
#
_symmetry.space_group_name_H-M   'P 1'
#
loop_
_entity.id
_entity.type
_entity.pdbx_description
1 polymer ?
#
loop_
_entity_poly.entity_id
_entity_poly.type
_entity_poly.pdbx_seq_one_letter_code
_entity_poly.pdbx_strand_id
1 'polypeptide(L)'
;MSSLEGEPVNTSGKILLVNYWAEWCKPCREEVPVLNQLNQRNENIVVIGVNFDALSAAEIQVQAEKLGIEFPVLASEPLGRWGQPKPEVLPSTFIIGADGQWRKTLVGPQDSEDFLSALDL
;
A
#
# COMPACT_ATOMS: atom_id res chain seq x y z
N MET A 1 -1.01 -11.24 -7.87
CA MET A 1 -1.02 -11.19 -6.39
C MET A 1 -2.47 -11.17 -5.96
N SER A 2 -2.79 -11.82 -4.84
CA SER A 2 -4.18 -11.95 -4.38
C SER A 2 -4.42 -11.05 -3.18
N SER A 3 -5.58 -10.40 -3.15
CA SER A 3 -6.06 -9.71 -1.95
C SER A 3 -6.41 -10.72 -0.85
N LEU A 4 -6.77 -10.22 0.33
CA LEU A 4 -7.33 -11.03 1.43
C LEU A 4 -8.54 -11.87 1.01
N GLU A 5 -9.32 -11.38 0.05
CA GLU A 5 -10.51 -12.05 -0.49
C GLU A 5 -10.15 -13.09 -1.56
N GLY A 6 -8.87 -13.26 -1.89
CA GLY A 6 -8.40 -14.18 -2.92
C GLY A 6 -8.44 -13.60 -4.34
N GLU A 7 -9.01 -12.42 -4.51
CA GLU A 7 -9.18 -11.76 -5.80
C GLU A 7 -7.83 -11.26 -6.36
N PRO A 8 -7.56 -11.47 -7.67
CA PRO A 8 -6.36 -10.96 -8.28
C PRO A 8 -6.38 -9.42 -8.34
N VAL A 9 -5.36 -8.79 -7.77
CA VAL A 9 -5.17 -7.34 -7.90
C VAL A 9 -4.62 -7.05 -9.30
N ASN A 10 -5.36 -6.27 -10.10
CA ASN A 10 -4.90 -5.87 -11.42
C ASN A 10 -3.84 -4.76 -11.33
N THR A 11 -2.58 -5.13 -11.54
CA THR A 11 -1.42 -4.23 -11.48
C THR A 11 -0.83 -3.92 -12.86
N SER A 12 -1.37 -4.47 -13.94
CA SER A 12 -0.75 -4.39 -15.26
C SER A 12 -0.82 -2.98 -15.84
N GLY A 13 0.35 -2.39 -16.13
CA GLY A 13 0.46 -1.05 -16.71
C GLY A 13 0.11 0.08 -15.74
N LYS A 14 0.03 -0.20 -14.43
CA LYS A 14 -0.32 0.79 -13.40
C LYS A 14 0.85 1.04 -12.46
N ILE A 15 0.94 2.27 -11.95
CA ILE A 15 1.85 2.58 -10.85
C ILE A 15 1.24 2.04 -9.55
N LEU A 16 2.06 1.40 -8.72
CA LEU A 16 1.61 0.85 -7.44
C LEU A 16 2.14 1.68 -6.28
N LEU A 17 1.25 2.03 -5.36
CA LEU A 17 1.58 2.55 -4.04
C LEU A 17 1.41 1.42 -3.04
N VAL A 18 2.51 0.80 -2.64
CA VAL A 18 2.50 -0.33 -1.69
C VAL A 18 2.74 0.22 -0.30
N ASN A 19 1.65 0.47 0.43
CA ASN A 19 1.67 1.08 1.76
C ASN A 19 1.74 0.03 2.86
N TYR A 20 2.71 0.19 3.74
CA TYR A 20 2.89 -0.61 4.94
C TYR A 20 2.24 0.08 6.13
N TRP A 21 1.40 -0.67 6.85
CA TRP A 21 0.59 -0.15 7.95
C TRP A 21 0.47 -1.16 9.10
N ALA A 22 0.02 -0.68 10.25
CA ALA A 22 -0.37 -1.49 11.41
C ALA A 22 -1.46 -0.80 12.23
N GLU A 23 -2.33 -1.56 12.92
CA GLU A 23 -3.43 -1.01 13.73
C GLU A 23 -2.93 -0.02 14.80
N TRP A 24 -1.77 -0.25 15.40
CA TRP A 24 -1.19 0.60 16.44
C TRP A 24 -0.51 1.87 15.89
N CYS A 25 -0.18 1.92 14.60
CA CYS A 25 0.53 3.04 13.98
C CYS A 25 -0.41 4.23 13.75
N LYS A 26 -0.40 5.22 14.66
CA LYS A 26 -1.25 6.42 14.54
C LYS A 26 -1.11 7.15 13.18
N PRO A 27 0.10 7.46 12.68
CA PRO A 27 0.24 8.15 11.40
C PRO A 27 -0.31 7.35 10.22
N CYS A 28 -0.20 6.01 10.26
CA CYS A 28 -0.78 5.14 9.24
C CYS A 28 -2.31 5.31 9.18
N ARG A 29 -2.98 5.36 10.35
CA ARG A 29 -4.45 5.53 10.41
C ARG A 29 -4.89 6.87 9.85
N GLU A 30 -4.11 7.92 10.07
CA GLU A 30 -4.38 9.27 9.55
C GLU A 30 -4.19 9.35 8.02
N GLU A 31 -3.35 8.49 7.45
CA GLU A 31 -3.05 8.42 6.01
C GLU A 31 -4.09 7.59 5.21
N VAL A 32 -4.79 6.63 5.84
CA VAL A 32 -5.77 5.74 5.16
C VAL A 32 -6.80 6.52 4.31
N PRO A 33 -7.45 7.60 4.78
CA PRO A 33 -8.42 8.33 3.96
C PRO A 33 -7.82 8.96 2.70
N VAL A 34 -6.54 9.34 2.74
CA VAL A 34 -5.80 9.87 1.58
C VAL A 34 -5.56 8.76 0.57
N LEU A 35 -5.09 7.60 1.04
CA LEU A 35 -4.83 6.43 0.22
C LEU A 35 -6.12 5.88 -0.44
N ASN A 36 -7.23 5.83 0.29
CA ASN A 36 -8.53 5.46 -0.26
C ASN A 36 -8.92 6.39 -1.42
N GLN A 37 -8.80 7.71 -1.22
CA GLN A 37 -9.10 8.69 -2.27
C GLN A 37 -8.20 8.54 -3.50
N LEU A 38 -6.90 8.31 -3.30
CA LEU A 38 -5.96 8.10 -4.40
C LEU A 38 -6.31 6.85 -5.22
N ASN A 39 -6.62 5.74 -4.54
CA ASN A 39 -7.02 4.49 -5.21
C ASN A 39 -8.31 4.64 -6.01
N GLN A 40 -9.27 5.43 -5.51
CA GLN A 40 -10.57 5.62 -6.18
C GLN A 40 -10.50 6.61 -7.35
N ARG A 41 -9.69 7.68 -7.23
CA ARG A 41 -9.70 8.79 -8.19
C ARG A 41 -8.71 8.63 -9.34
N ASN A 42 -7.76 7.70 -9.24
CA ASN A 42 -6.68 7.58 -10.22
C ASN A 42 -6.69 6.19 -10.88
N GLU A 43 -7.19 6.12 -12.10
CA GLU A 43 -7.29 4.84 -12.84
C GLU A 43 -5.91 4.20 -13.13
N ASN A 44 -4.86 5.02 -13.20
CA ASN A 44 -3.47 4.61 -13.46
C ASN A 44 -2.68 4.24 -12.20
N ILE A 45 -3.27 4.42 -11.02
CA ILE A 45 -2.65 4.11 -9.73
C ILE A 45 -3.42 2.95 -9.09
N VAL A 46 -2.72 2.08 -8.39
CA VAL A 46 -3.32 1.10 -7.47
C VAL A 46 -2.63 1.23 -6.13
N VAL A 47 -3.42 1.43 -5.09
CA VAL A 47 -2.91 1.33 -3.72
C VAL A 47 -3.02 -0.12 -3.26
N ILE A 48 -1.99 -0.61 -2.61
CA ILE A 48 -1.92 -1.96 -2.06
C ILE A 48 -1.48 -1.86 -0.61
N GLY A 49 -2.32 -2.37 0.30
CA GLY A 49 -2.01 -2.45 1.72
C GLY A 49 -1.22 -3.70 2.06
N VAL A 50 -0.19 -3.53 2.90
CA VAL A 50 0.57 -4.64 3.48
C VAL A 50 0.65 -4.44 4.99
N ASN A 51 0.19 -5.43 5.75
CA ASN A 51 0.27 -5.39 7.20
C ASN A 51 1.70 -5.69 7.65
N PHE A 52 2.26 -4.82 8.49
CA PHE A 52 3.65 -4.90 8.94
C PHE A 52 3.91 -6.04 9.94
N ASP A 53 2.90 -6.43 10.72
CA ASP A 53 3.05 -7.34 11.86
C ASP A 53 3.02 -8.82 11.46
N ALA A 54 2.93 -9.13 10.16
CA ALA A 54 2.88 -10.49 9.61
C ALA A 54 1.81 -11.39 10.26
N LEU A 55 0.62 -10.81 10.49
CA LEU A 55 -0.52 -11.48 11.11
C LEU A 55 -1.18 -12.52 10.19
N SER A 56 -2.11 -13.31 10.73
CA SER A 56 -2.96 -14.16 9.90
C SER A 56 -3.90 -13.32 9.03
N ALA A 57 -4.31 -13.84 7.87
CA ALA A 57 -5.22 -13.12 6.95
C ALA A 57 -6.53 -12.67 7.63
N ALA A 58 -7.07 -13.47 8.56
CA ALA A 58 -8.26 -13.12 9.32
C ALA A 58 -8.04 -11.91 10.26
N GLU A 59 -6.89 -11.84 10.92
CA GLU A 59 -6.54 -10.70 11.78
C GLU A 59 -6.27 -9.44 10.95
N ILE A 60 -5.59 -9.58 9.82
CA ILE A 60 -5.35 -8.47 8.88
C ILE A 60 -6.70 -7.90 8.41
N GLN A 61 -7.65 -8.75 8.02
CA GLN A 61 -8.98 -8.33 7.57
C GLN A 61 -9.68 -7.49 8.65
N VAL A 62 -9.71 -7.98 9.90
CA VAL A 62 -10.33 -7.25 11.02
C VAL A 62 -9.68 -5.89 11.24
N GLN A 63 -8.35 -5.80 11.15
CA GLN A 63 -7.66 -4.52 11.30
C GLN A 63 -7.95 -3.57 10.12
N ALA A 64 -7.92 -4.07 8.89
CA ALA A 64 -8.20 -3.28 7.70
C ALA A 64 -9.61 -2.67 7.73
N GLU A 65 -10.61 -3.46 8.15
CA GLU A 65 -11.99 -2.99 8.34
C GLU A 65 -12.10 -1.91 9.41
N LYS A 66 -11.47 -2.11 10.58
CA LYS A 66 -11.45 -1.10 11.65
C LYS A 66 -10.81 0.22 11.22
N LEU A 67 -9.81 0.14 10.37
CA LEU A 67 -9.07 1.29 9.84
C LEU A 67 -9.81 1.97 8.69
N GLY A 68 -10.87 1.34 8.14
CA GLY A 68 -11.59 1.85 6.99
C GLY A 68 -10.77 1.77 5.70
N ILE A 69 -9.91 0.76 5.55
CA ILE A 69 -9.14 0.55 4.31
C ILE A 69 -10.07 0.07 3.21
N GLU A 70 -10.10 0.79 2.09
CA GLU A 70 -10.97 0.51 0.93
C GLU A 70 -10.17 0.07 -0.31
N PHE A 71 -8.85 -0.01 -0.21
CA PHE A 71 -7.95 -0.52 -1.25
C PHE A 71 -7.54 -1.97 -0.97
N PRO A 72 -7.12 -2.74 -1.99
CA PRO A 72 -6.72 -4.13 -1.81
C PRO A 72 -5.62 -4.31 -0.75
N VAL A 73 -5.83 -5.24 0.17
CA VAL A 73 -4.82 -5.65 1.16
C VAL A 73 -4.30 -7.03 0.82
N LEU A 74 -2.99 -7.25 0.90
CA LEU A 74 -2.37 -8.55 0.64
C LEU A 74 -2.49 -9.47 1.85
N ALA A 75 -2.75 -10.76 1.58
CA ALA A 75 -2.75 -11.80 2.60
C ALA A 75 -1.35 -12.19 3.08
N SER A 76 -0.31 -11.83 2.33
CA SER A 76 1.09 -12.08 2.68
C SER A 76 2.02 -11.01 2.12
N GLU A 77 3.14 -10.84 2.80
CA GLU A 77 4.21 -9.90 2.45
C GLU A 77 4.80 -10.18 1.06
N PRO A 78 4.84 -9.20 0.13
CA PRO A 78 5.40 -9.38 -1.21
C PRO A 78 6.93 -9.22 -1.24
N LEU A 79 7.67 -9.93 -0.37
CA LEU A 79 9.12 -9.79 -0.19
C LEU A 79 9.90 -9.79 -1.51
N GLY A 80 10.60 -8.69 -1.80
CA GLY A 80 11.50 -8.55 -2.94
C GLY A 80 10.84 -8.67 -4.32
N ARG A 81 9.51 -8.76 -4.39
CA ARG A 81 8.75 -9.01 -5.64
C ARG A 81 9.09 -8.05 -6.77
N TRP A 82 9.40 -6.81 -6.44
CA TRP A 82 9.70 -5.72 -7.37
C TRP A 82 11.13 -5.18 -7.20
N GLY A 83 12.00 -5.93 -6.51
CA GLY A 83 13.34 -5.48 -6.15
C GLY A 83 13.39 -4.44 -5.02
N GLN A 84 12.26 -4.24 -4.32
CA GLN A 84 12.17 -3.31 -3.19
C GLN A 84 12.86 -3.88 -1.92
N PRO A 85 13.39 -3.01 -1.04
CA PRO A 85 13.91 -3.43 0.26
C PRO A 85 12.79 -3.84 1.22
N LYS A 86 13.15 -4.39 2.37
CA LYS A 86 12.21 -4.58 3.48
C LYS A 86 11.93 -3.22 4.14
N PRO A 87 10.68 -2.87 4.47
CA PRO A 87 10.41 -1.65 5.24
C PRO A 87 10.95 -1.79 6.67
N GLU A 88 11.58 -0.73 7.15
CA GLU A 88 12.16 -0.67 8.49
C GLU A 88 11.31 0.13 9.49
N VAL A 89 10.43 1.02 8.97
CA VAL A 89 9.65 1.96 9.76
C VAL A 89 8.24 2.14 9.17
N LEU A 90 7.31 2.65 9.99
CA LEU A 90 5.92 2.88 9.60
C LEU A 90 5.49 4.35 9.71
N PRO A 91 4.57 4.81 8.83
CA PRO A 91 4.24 4.17 7.56
C PRO A 91 5.44 4.24 6.60
N SER A 92 5.48 3.28 5.68
CA SER A 92 6.37 3.32 4.52
C SER A 92 5.55 3.01 3.28
N THR A 93 5.68 3.81 2.22
CA THR A 93 5.02 3.55 0.94
C THR A 93 6.06 3.35 -0.14
N PHE A 94 6.05 2.17 -0.77
CA PHE A 94 6.89 1.91 -1.94
C PHE A 94 6.17 2.33 -3.22
N ILE A 95 6.91 2.97 -4.11
CA ILE A 95 6.45 3.31 -5.46
C ILE A 95 7.02 2.31 -6.43
N ILE A 96 6.13 1.54 -7.06
CA ILE A 96 6.47 0.56 -8.09
C ILE A 96 5.99 1.10 -9.43
N GLY A 97 6.89 1.24 -10.40
CA GLY A 97 6.55 1.72 -11.74
C GLY A 97 5.61 0.76 -12.46
N ALA A 98 4.99 1.25 -13.54
CA ALA A 98 4.13 0.44 -14.42
C ALA A 98 4.85 -0.76 -15.07
N ASP A 99 6.18 -0.74 -15.08
CA ASP A 99 7.07 -1.83 -15.50
C ASP A 99 7.35 -2.87 -14.40
N GLY A 100 6.77 -2.69 -13.21
CA GLY A 100 6.95 -3.60 -12.08
C GLY A 100 8.29 -3.43 -11.36
N GLN A 101 8.98 -2.31 -11.53
CA GLN A 101 10.24 -2.03 -10.83
C GLN A 101 10.05 -1.06 -9.69
N TRP A 102 10.66 -1.34 -8.54
CA TRP A 102 10.75 -0.40 -7.44
C TRP A 102 11.51 0.86 -7.86
N ARG A 103 10.93 2.03 -7.56
CA ARG A 103 11.48 3.35 -7.88
C ARG A 103 12.03 4.05 -6.64
N LYS A 104 11.22 4.11 -5.58
CA LYS A 104 11.62 4.73 -4.31
C LYS A 104 10.69 4.32 -3.16
N THR A 105 11.08 4.76 -1.97
CA THR A 105 10.33 4.61 -0.72
C THR A 105 10.02 5.99 -0.16
N LEU A 106 8.75 6.23 0.18
CA LEU A 106 8.32 7.35 1.00
C LEU A 106 8.24 6.86 2.46
N VAL A 107 8.85 7.60 3.37
CA VAL A 107 8.91 7.26 4.80
C VAL A 107 8.15 8.31 5.60
N GLY A 108 7.28 7.87 6.51
CA GLY A 108 6.41 8.75 7.28
C GLY A 108 5.09 9.06 6.55
N PRO A 109 4.13 9.68 7.25
CA PRO A 109 2.82 9.99 6.67
C PRO A 109 2.97 10.97 5.50
N GLN A 110 2.20 10.76 4.45
CA GLN A 110 2.15 11.58 3.25
C GLN A 110 0.74 12.16 3.07
N ASP A 111 0.65 13.32 2.40
CA ASP A 111 -0.61 13.80 1.85
C ASP A 111 -0.75 13.47 0.34
N SER A 112 -1.85 13.92 -0.28
CA SER A 112 -2.08 13.66 -1.71
C SER A 112 -1.04 14.32 -2.62
N GLU A 113 -0.55 15.52 -2.27
CA GLU A 113 0.42 16.26 -3.07
C GLU A 113 1.79 15.58 -3.01
N ASP A 114 2.20 15.11 -1.84
CA ASP A 114 3.40 14.30 -1.66
C ASP A 114 3.38 13.07 -2.56
N PHE A 115 2.26 12.33 -2.56
CA PHE A 115 2.10 11.15 -3.41
C PHE A 115 2.15 11.49 -4.89
N LEU A 116 1.43 12.51 -5.36
CA LEU A 116 1.40 12.86 -6.78
C LEU A 116 2.76 13.36 -7.26
N SER A 117 3.41 14.23 -6.49
CA SER A 117 4.77 14.71 -6.78
C SER A 117 5.78 13.56 -6.85
N ALA A 118 5.53 12.49 -6.10
CA ALA A 118 6.38 11.32 -6.10
C ALA A 118 6.22 10.41 -7.32
N LEU A 119 5.15 10.59 -8.09
CA LEU A 119 4.83 9.83 -9.30
C LEU A 119 5.31 10.53 -10.59
N ASP A 120 5.51 11.85 -10.54
CA ASP A 120 6.02 12.67 -11.66
C ASP A 120 7.56 12.58 -11.84
N LEU A 121 8.20 11.57 -11.24
CA LEU A 121 9.65 11.35 -11.30
C LEU A 121 10.13 10.70 -12.60
#